data_AF-A0A3M0WJ33-F1
#
_entry.id   AF-A0A3M0WJ33-F1
#
_cell.length_a   1.000
_cell.length_b   1.000
_cell.length_c   1.000
_cell.angle_alpha   90.00
_cell.angle_beta   90.00
_cell.angle_gamma   90.00
#
_symmetry.space_group_name_H-M   'P 1'
#
loop_
_entity.id
_entity.type
_entity.pdbx_description
1 polymer ?
#
loop_
_entity_poly.entity_id
_entity_poly.type
_entity_poly.pdbx_seq_one_letter_code
_entity_poly.pdbx_strand_id
1 'polypeptide(L)'
;RRLLSAPGREAQAAPALLDAAARLAAEHGLSSVHVTFCTGAEAEAAAARGWIHRLGQQFHWHNRGYDSFDDFLAQLSSRKRKTIRRERRIAAGFGGRVRILTGDELRPEHWDAMWAFYQDTGARKWGRPYLTRAFFDLVHQTMRDDVLLVLAERDGRAVAGALNFIGRDALFGRYWGCIEQHDCLHFELCYYRAIEWAIAHRLARVEAGAQGPHKLARGYLPVATHSVHWIGDPGFRRAVAEFVAAEREMVDEENAILTRLGPFRRTPTEEEIER
;
A
#
# COMPACT_ATOMS: atom_id res chain seq x y z
N ARG A 1 -12.28 -8.49 2.53
CA ARG A 1 -13.56 -8.75 1.82
C ARG A 1 -14.20 -7.42 1.49
N ARG A 2 -14.75 -7.28 0.28
CA ARG A 2 -15.44 -6.08 -0.22
C ARG A 2 -16.93 -6.32 -0.44
N LEU A 3 -17.32 -7.56 -0.70
CA LEU A 3 -18.72 -7.98 -0.80
C LEU A 3 -19.16 -8.46 0.58
N LEU A 4 -19.73 -7.54 1.37
CA LEU A 4 -20.07 -7.80 2.77
C LEU A 4 -21.38 -8.59 2.87
N SER A 5 -21.36 -9.66 3.65
CA SER A 5 -22.53 -10.51 3.93
C SER A 5 -22.59 -10.88 5.40
N ALA A 6 -23.78 -11.28 5.85
CA ALA A 6 -23.91 -11.98 7.13
C ALA A 6 -23.09 -13.30 7.09
N PRO A 7 -22.55 -13.75 8.23
CA PRO A 7 -21.85 -15.03 8.32
C PRO A 7 -22.71 -16.20 7.81
N GLY A 8 -22.14 -17.07 6.98
CA GLY A 8 -22.82 -18.24 6.40
C GLY A 8 -23.66 -17.94 5.16
N ARG A 9 -23.63 -16.71 4.64
CA ARG A 9 -24.38 -16.28 3.45
C ARG A 9 -23.48 -15.84 2.29
N GLU A 10 -22.17 -15.96 2.44
CA GLU A 10 -21.16 -15.46 1.50
C GLU A 10 -21.41 -15.92 0.06
N ALA A 11 -21.64 -17.22 -0.13
CA ALA A 11 -21.82 -17.82 -1.46
C ALA A 11 -23.06 -17.29 -2.20
N GLN A 12 -24.09 -16.87 -1.47
CA GLN A 12 -25.34 -16.35 -2.03
C GLN A 12 -25.30 -14.82 -2.18
N ALA A 13 -24.65 -14.14 -1.24
CA ALA A 13 -24.62 -12.68 -1.17
C ALA A 13 -23.71 -12.05 -2.21
N ALA A 14 -22.50 -12.58 -2.42
CA ALA A 14 -21.56 -12.01 -3.37
C ALA A 14 -22.15 -11.88 -4.79
N PRO A 15 -22.76 -12.94 -5.38
CA PRO A 15 -23.36 -12.82 -6.70
C PRO A 15 -24.58 -11.89 -6.74
N ALA A 16 -25.42 -11.90 -5.70
CA ALA A 16 -26.59 -11.03 -5.62
C ALA A 16 -26.20 -9.54 -5.54
N LEU A 17 -25.15 -9.21 -4.78
CA LEU A 17 -24.62 -7.84 -4.66
C LEU A 17 -24.04 -7.35 -5.98
N LEU A 18 -23.31 -8.20 -6.70
CA LEU A 18 -22.74 -7.88 -8.00
C LEU A 18 -23.84 -7.62 -9.05
N ASP A 19 -24.85 -8.49 -9.13
CA ASP A 19 -25.98 -8.29 -10.04
C ASP A 19 -26.76 -7.02 -9.71
N ALA A 20 -27.00 -6.76 -8.41
CA ALA A 20 -27.69 -5.56 -7.98
C ALA A 20 -26.90 -4.29 -8.34
N ALA A 21 -25.59 -4.28 -8.10
CA ALA A 21 -24.74 -3.14 -8.44
C ALA A 21 -24.69 -2.87 -9.95
N ALA A 22 -24.55 -3.92 -10.77
CA ALA A 22 -24.57 -3.80 -12.22
C ALA A 22 -25.93 -3.31 -12.75
N ARG A 23 -27.05 -3.83 -12.21
CA ARG A 23 -28.40 -3.36 -12.57
C ARG A 23 -28.60 -1.90 -12.22
N LEU A 24 -28.27 -1.48 -11.00
CA LEU A 24 -28.38 -0.08 -10.58
C LEU A 24 -27.55 0.84 -11.48
N ALA A 25 -26.32 0.43 -11.83
CA ALA A 25 -25.49 1.21 -12.73
C ALA A 25 -26.12 1.35 -14.12
N ALA A 26 -26.69 0.27 -14.66
CA ALA A 26 -27.40 0.31 -15.95
C ALA A 26 -28.67 1.18 -15.90
N GLU A 27 -29.51 1.01 -14.88
CA GLU A 27 -30.76 1.75 -14.69
C GLU A 27 -30.53 3.26 -14.54
N HIS A 28 -29.41 3.65 -13.93
CA HIS A 28 -29.05 5.06 -13.71
C HIS A 28 -28.09 5.63 -14.76
N GLY A 29 -27.78 4.88 -15.83
CA GLY A 29 -26.88 5.34 -16.89
C GLY A 29 -25.43 5.60 -16.43
N LEU A 30 -24.98 4.90 -15.38
CA LEU A 30 -23.59 4.97 -14.91
C LEU A 30 -22.69 4.12 -15.81
N SER A 31 -21.50 4.63 -16.12
CA SER A 31 -20.59 3.98 -17.08
C SER A 31 -20.07 2.61 -16.61
N SER A 32 -19.84 2.47 -15.30
CA SER A 32 -19.12 1.33 -14.75
C SER A 32 -19.31 1.17 -13.24
N VAL A 33 -18.99 -0.03 -12.75
CA VAL A 33 -18.87 -0.36 -11.33
C VAL A 33 -17.55 -1.06 -11.11
N HIS A 34 -16.87 -0.71 -10.02
CA HIS A 34 -15.55 -1.23 -9.71
C HIS A 34 -15.49 -1.70 -8.26
N VAL A 35 -15.08 -2.96 -8.07
CA VAL A 35 -14.72 -3.48 -6.76
C VAL A 35 -13.21 -3.64 -6.73
N THR A 36 -12.54 -2.74 -6.00
CA THR A 36 -11.07 -2.71 -5.90
C THR A 36 -10.59 -3.46 -4.67
N PHE A 37 -9.44 -4.12 -4.77
CA PHE A 37 -8.82 -4.88 -3.68
C PHE A 37 -9.79 -5.89 -3.05
N CYS A 38 -10.53 -6.61 -3.89
CA CYS A 38 -11.37 -7.73 -3.47
C CYS A 38 -10.51 -8.97 -3.23
N THR A 39 -11.07 -10.00 -2.60
CA THR A 39 -10.38 -11.29 -2.48
C THR A 39 -10.38 -12.04 -3.82
N GLY A 40 -9.49 -13.03 -3.97
CA GLY A 40 -9.50 -13.91 -5.15
C GLY A 40 -10.86 -14.59 -5.36
N ALA A 41 -11.45 -15.13 -4.31
CA ALA A 41 -12.78 -15.74 -4.35
C ALA A 41 -13.90 -14.75 -4.78
N GLU A 42 -13.84 -13.49 -4.31
CA GLU A 42 -14.78 -12.45 -4.76
C GLU A 42 -14.56 -12.12 -6.25
N ALA A 43 -13.32 -12.15 -6.71
CA ALA A 43 -12.98 -11.88 -8.09
C ALA A 43 -13.46 -13.00 -9.04
N GLU A 44 -13.25 -14.25 -8.66
CA GLU A 44 -13.74 -15.43 -9.38
C GLU A 44 -15.27 -15.43 -9.49
N ALA A 45 -15.96 -15.15 -8.37
CA ALA A 45 -17.41 -15.04 -8.34
C ALA A 45 -17.93 -13.96 -9.30
N ALA A 46 -17.25 -12.82 -9.39
CA ALA A 46 -17.60 -11.76 -10.32
C ALA A 46 -17.24 -12.09 -11.77
N ALA A 47 -16.10 -12.73 -12.02
CA ALA A 47 -15.72 -13.19 -13.35
C ALA A 47 -16.74 -14.17 -13.93
N ALA A 48 -17.27 -15.08 -13.11
CA ALA A 48 -18.36 -15.99 -13.48
C ALA A 48 -19.67 -15.27 -13.86
N ARG A 49 -19.82 -13.99 -13.49
CA ARG A 49 -20.93 -13.09 -13.86
C ARG A 49 -20.57 -12.14 -15.01
N GLY A 50 -19.46 -12.39 -15.69
CA GLY A 50 -18.99 -11.55 -16.77
C GLY A 50 -18.49 -10.19 -16.28
N TRP A 51 -17.96 -10.07 -15.07
CA TRP A 51 -17.15 -8.90 -14.73
C TRP A 51 -15.72 -9.10 -15.25
N ILE A 52 -15.05 -8.02 -15.61
CA ILE A 52 -13.63 -8.07 -16.02
C ILE A 52 -12.79 -8.20 -14.77
N HIS A 53 -12.01 -9.29 -14.64
CA HIS A 53 -11.09 -9.50 -13.53
C HIS A 53 -9.67 -9.08 -13.88
N ARG A 54 -9.19 -8.04 -13.20
CA ARG A 54 -7.83 -7.52 -13.30
C ARG A 54 -6.98 -7.99 -12.12
N LEU A 55 -5.76 -8.45 -12.43
CA LEU A 55 -4.69 -8.64 -11.45
C LEU A 55 -3.79 -7.41 -11.47
N GLY A 56 -3.53 -6.85 -10.30
CA GLY A 56 -2.46 -5.90 -10.08
C GLY A 56 -1.41 -6.48 -9.14
N GLN A 57 -0.30 -5.79 -8.98
CA GLN A 57 0.74 -6.15 -8.03
C GLN A 57 0.92 -5.06 -6.98
N GLN A 58 1.10 -5.48 -5.73
CA GLN A 58 1.58 -4.63 -4.65
C GLN A 58 2.75 -5.29 -3.94
N PHE A 59 3.40 -4.54 -3.05
CA PHE A 59 4.48 -5.05 -2.22
C PHE A 59 4.10 -4.93 -0.75
N HIS A 60 4.03 -6.06 -0.07
CA HIS A 60 3.62 -6.14 1.33
C HIS A 60 4.76 -6.72 2.17
N TRP A 61 4.98 -6.14 3.35
CA TRP A 61 5.82 -6.74 4.38
C TRP A 61 4.90 -7.45 5.37
N HIS A 62 5.20 -8.71 5.69
CA HIS A 62 4.40 -9.53 6.61
C HIS A 62 5.13 -9.71 7.93
N ASN A 63 4.40 -9.51 9.02
CA ASN A 63 4.88 -9.75 10.36
C ASN A 63 4.73 -11.24 10.70
N ARG A 64 5.86 -11.96 10.77
CA ARG A 64 5.87 -13.40 11.07
C ARG A 64 6.02 -13.68 12.56
N GLY A 65 5.38 -12.85 13.39
CA GLY A 65 5.48 -12.91 14.85
C GLY A 65 6.81 -12.37 15.39
N TYR A 66 7.37 -11.33 14.76
CA TYR A 66 8.60 -10.71 15.26
C TYR A 66 8.33 -9.95 16.56
N ASP A 67 9.30 -9.95 17.47
CA ASP A 67 9.25 -9.14 18.70
C ASP A 67 10.03 -7.82 18.54
N SER A 68 10.99 -7.79 17.62
CA SER A 68 11.80 -6.60 17.33
C SER A 68 12.18 -6.50 15.86
N PHE A 69 12.63 -5.31 15.45
CA PHE A 69 13.18 -5.09 14.10
C PHE A 69 14.41 -5.96 13.82
N ASP A 70 15.24 -6.24 14.83
CA ASP A 70 16.41 -7.11 14.68
C ASP A 70 16.02 -8.57 14.43
N ASP A 71 14.91 -9.06 15.00
CA ASP A 71 14.36 -10.39 14.71
C ASP A 71 13.95 -10.51 13.23
N PHE A 72 13.29 -9.47 12.71
CA PHE A 72 13.01 -9.36 11.29
C PHE A 72 14.31 -9.40 10.45
N LEU A 73 15.31 -8.60 10.80
CA LEU A 73 16.60 -8.57 10.08
C LEU A 73 17.33 -9.92 10.11
N ALA A 74 17.14 -10.73 11.16
CA ALA A 74 17.73 -12.06 11.28
C ALA A 74 17.20 -13.05 10.22
N GLN A 75 15.95 -12.85 9.75
CA GLN A 75 15.35 -13.66 8.68
C GLN A 75 15.90 -13.37 7.29
N LEU A 76 16.54 -12.20 7.12
CA LEU A 76 17.12 -11.78 5.84
C LEU A 76 18.49 -12.42 5.60
N SER A 77 18.86 -12.54 4.32
CA SER A 77 20.23 -12.90 3.95
C SER A 77 21.24 -11.90 4.53
N SER A 78 22.45 -12.38 4.85
CA SER A 78 23.49 -11.54 5.50
C SER A 78 23.85 -10.30 4.69
N ARG A 79 23.83 -10.38 3.35
CA ARG A 79 24.02 -9.23 2.47
C ARG A 79 22.91 -8.19 2.66
N LYS A 80 21.64 -8.61 2.61
CA LYS A 80 20.49 -7.69 2.75
C LYS A 80 20.43 -7.03 4.13
N ARG A 81 20.64 -7.80 5.21
CA ARG A 81 20.74 -7.25 6.57
C ARG A 81 21.84 -6.19 6.70
N LYS A 82 23.03 -6.44 6.15
CA LYS A 82 24.14 -5.46 6.16
C LYS A 82 23.78 -4.19 5.36
N THR A 83 23.11 -4.34 4.22
CA THR A 83 22.61 -3.21 3.42
C THR A 83 21.62 -2.37 4.20
N ILE A 84 20.57 -2.96 4.78
CA ILE A 84 19.56 -2.22 5.57
C ILE A 84 20.23 -1.47 6.72
N ARG A 85 21.10 -2.12 7.50
CA ARG A 85 21.84 -1.46 8.60
C ARG A 85 22.69 -0.29 8.13
N ARG A 86 23.33 -0.40 6.95
CA ARG A 86 24.08 0.71 6.34
C ARG A 86 23.16 1.86 5.93
N GLU A 87 22.03 1.57 5.28
CA GLU A 87 21.06 2.58 4.86
C GLU A 87 20.49 3.34 6.06
N ARG A 88 20.11 2.65 7.14
CA ARG A 88 19.64 3.32 8.39
C ARG A 88 20.71 4.24 8.99
N ARG A 89 21.98 3.81 8.97
CA ARG A 89 23.10 4.64 9.46
C ARG A 89 23.31 5.90 8.61
N ILE A 90 23.21 5.76 7.29
CA ILE A 90 23.31 6.90 6.36
C ILE A 90 22.16 7.87 6.61
N ALA A 91 20.92 7.35 6.69
CA ALA A 91 19.74 8.17 6.96
C ALA A 91 19.85 8.91 8.30
N ALA A 92 20.37 8.27 9.35
CA ALA A 92 20.60 8.91 10.66
C ALA A 92 21.65 10.04 10.60
N GLY A 93 22.52 10.05 9.60
CA GLY A 93 23.56 11.07 9.40
C GLY A 93 23.06 12.40 8.81
N PHE A 94 21.77 12.56 8.54
CA PHE A 94 21.22 13.78 7.91
C PHE A 94 21.26 15.04 8.80
N GLY A 95 21.67 14.91 10.06
CA GLY A 95 21.82 16.01 11.01
C GLY A 95 20.54 16.39 11.75
N GLY A 96 19.52 15.52 11.75
CA GLY A 96 18.24 15.76 12.43
C GLY A 96 17.72 14.55 13.21
N ARG A 97 16.43 14.58 13.54
CA ARG A 97 15.73 13.51 14.26
C ARG A 97 14.50 13.02 13.50
N VAL A 98 14.15 11.76 13.70
CA VAL A 98 12.90 11.19 13.20
C VAL A 98 11.88 11.14 14.33
N ARG A 99 10.68 11.66 14.10
CA ARG A 99 9.53 11.58 14.98
C ARG A 99 8.48 10.66 14.38
N ILE A 100 7.78 9.93 15.24
CA ILE A 100 6.65 9.08 14.89
C ILE A 100 5.47 9.65 15.67
N LEU A 101 4.40 10.02 14.98
CA LEU A 101 3.29 10.79 15.54
C LEU A 101 1.96 10.15 15.18
N THR A 102 1.06 10.07 16.16
CA THR A 102 -0.31 9.57 16.01
C THR A 102 -1.26 10.31 16.97
N GLY A 103 -2.57 10.24 16.74
CA GLY A 103 -3.59 10.78 17.64
C GLY A 103 -3.34 12.25 18.00
N ASP A 104 -3.35 12.55 19.30
CA ASP A 104 -3.20 13.91 19.84
C ASP A 104 -1.76 14.46 19.71
N GLU A 105 -0.78 13.65 19.33
CA GLU A 105 0.56 14.14 18.99
C GLU A 105 0.58 14.85 17.63
N LEU A 106 -0.42 14.60 16.78
CA LEU A 106 -0.59 15.29 15.51
C LEU A 106 -1.14 16.69 15.75
N ARG A 107 -0.48 17.70 15.16
CA ARG A 107 -0.81 19.11 15.30
C ARG A 107 -0.97 19.73 13.92
N PRO A 108 -1.69 20.87 13.79
CA PRO A 108 -1.88 21.57 12.53
C PRO A 108 -0.60 21.77 11.71
N GLU A 109 0.53 22.12 12.36
CA GLU A 109 1.80 22.37 11.67
C GLU A 109 2.39 21.14 10.97
N HIS A 110 2.05 19.92 11.42
CA HIS A 110 2.52 18.70 10.76
C HIS A 110 1.83 18.50 9.40
N TRP A 111 0.59 18.97 9.27
CA TRP A 111 -0.18 18.92 8.02
C TRP A 111 0.25 20.01 7.03
N ASP A 112 0.65 21.18 7.54
CA ASP A 112 1.32 22.21 6.73
C ASP A 112 2.57 21.65 6.06
N ALA A 113 3.41 20.94 6.83
CA ALA A 113 4.62 20.30 6.33
C ALA A 113 4.30 19.20 5.30
N MET A 114 3.36 18.30 5.61
CA MET A 114 2.95 17.23 4.68
C MET A 114 2.36 17.77 3.39
N TRP A 115 1.62 18.87 3.43
CA TRP A 115 1.10 19.55 2.25
C TRP A 115 2.24 20.08 1.37
N ALA A 116 3.25 20.71 1.96
CA ALA A 116 4.43 21.15 1.21
C ALA A 116 5.18 19.97 0.56
N PHE A 117 5.39 18.88 1.31
CA PHE A 117 6.04 17.67 0.82
C PHE A 117 5.27 17.00 -0.33
N TYR A 118 3.95 16.94 -0.20
CA TYR A 118 3.06 16.37 -1.21
C TYR A 118 3.11 17.18 -2.52
N GLN A 119 3.02 18.50 -2.42
CA GLN A 119 3.09 19.39 -3.59
C GLN A 119 4.44 19.28 -4.31
N ASP A 120 5.55 19.34 -3.57
CA ASP A 120 6.89 19.26 -4.16
C ASP A 120 7.11 17.92 -4.88
N THR A 121 6.70 16.81 -4.25
CA THR A 121 6.82 15.47 -4.86
C THR A 121 5.92 15.33 -6.08
N GLY A 122 4.69 15.87 -6.02
CA GLY A 122 3.75 15.85 -7.14
C GLY A 122 4.27 16.62 -8.34
N ALA A 123 4.77 17.84 -8.12
CA ALA A 123 5.34 18.69 -9.16
C ALA A 123 6.52 18.02 -9.89
N ARG A 124 7.37 17.27 -9.17
CA ARG A 124 8.54 16.59 -9.75
C ARG A 124 8.20 15.31 -10.52
N LYS A 125 7.15 14.57 -10.15
CA LYS A 125 6.91 13.21 -10.67
C LYS A 125 5.68 13.06 -11.58
N TRP A 126 4.60 13.80 -11.32
CA TRP A 126 3.29 13.48 -11.90
C TRP A 126 2.50 14.71 -12.38
N GLY A 127 3.13 15.89 -12.41
CA GLY A 127 2.46 17.14 -12.78
C GLY A 127 1.66 17.73 -11.61
N ARG A 128 0.35 17.95 -11.79
CA ARG A 128 -0.49 18.63 -10.79
C ARG A 128 -0.96 17.65 -9.72
N PRO A 129 -0.67 17.89 -8.42
CA PRO A 129 -1.21 17.09 -7.33
C PRO A 129 -2.75 17.12 -7.32
N TYR A 130 -3.39 15.98 -7.03
CA TYR A 130 -4.85 15.85 -7.06
C TYR A 130 -5.52 16.05 -5.70
N LEU A 131 -4.81 15.85 -4.59
CA LEU A 131 -5.34 16.19 -3.27
C LEU A 131 -5.30 17.70 -3.06
N THR A 132 -6.29 18.20 -2.34
CA THR A 132 -6.35 19.59 -1.91
C THR A 132 -5.77 19.72 -0.51
N ARG A 133 -5.45 20.95 -0.10
CA ARG A 133 -5.06 21.22 1.28
C ARG A 133 -6.11 20.77 2.30
N ALA A 134 -7.40 20.96 1.97
CA ALA A 134 -8.52 20.57 2.82
C ALA A 134 -8.58 19.06 3.14
N PHE A 135 -7.98 18.20 2.30
CA PHE A 135 -7.86 16.78 2.62
C PHE A 135 -7.12 16.55 3.95
N PHE A 136 -6.01 17.25 4.17
CA PHE A 136 -5.18 17.05 5.37
C PHE A 136 -5.89 17.57 6.62
N ASP A 137 -6.64 18.65 6.50
CA ASP A 137 -7.45 19.19 7.60
C ASP A 137 -8.58 18.21 7.98
N LEU A 138 -9.24 17.59 6.98
CA LEU A 138 -10.26 16.56 7.20
C LEU A 138 -9.68 15.30 7.85
N VAL A 139 -8.50 14.87 7.42
CA VAL A 139 -7.79 13.73 8.03
C VAL A 139 -7.47 14.03 9.49
N HIS A 140 -7.03 15.25 9.82
CA HIS A 140 -6.80 15.64 11.21
C HIS A 140 -8.07 15.56 12.07
N GLN A 141 -9.18 16.06 11.54
CA GLN A 141 -10.44 16.13 12.28
C GLN A 141 -11.09 14.77 12.50
N THR A 142 -10.98 13.88 11.51
CA THR A 142 -11.79 12.64 11.48
C THR A 142 -10.99 11.36 11.62
N MET A 143 -9.66 11.40 11.43
CA MET A 143 -8.82 10.20 11.33
C MET A 143 -7.49 10.31 12.11
N ARG A 144 -7.30 11.28 13.02
CA ARG A 144 -6.00 11.44 13.71
C ARG A 144 -5.54 10.19 14.45
N ASP A 145 -6.47 9.43 15.02
CA ASP A 145 -6.18 8.18 15.74
C ASP A 145 -5.88 7.01 14.78
N ASP A 146 -6.30 7.13 13.52
CA ASP A 146 -6.05 6.16 12.44
C ASP A 146 -4.88 6.58 11.54
N VAL A 147 -4.03 7.51 12.00
CA VAL A 147 -2.87 8.00 11.25
C VAL A 147 -1.58 7.68 11.97
N LEU A 148 -0.59 7.27 11.18
CA LEU A 148 0.81 7.24 11.56
C LEU A 148 1.62 8.16 10.64
N LEU A 149 2.10 9.26 11.21
CA LEU A 149 2.98 10.20 10.52
C LEU A 149 4.43 10.00 10.99
N VAL A 150 5.32 9.67 10.06
CA VAL A 150 6.76 9.59 10.31
C VAL A 150 7.43 10.81 9.72
N LEU A 151 8.02 11.67 10.56
CA LEU A 151 8.51 12.99 10.19
C LEU A 151 10.02 13.11 10.48
N ALA A 152 10.81 13.55 9.51
CA ALA A 152 12.18 13.99 9.74
C ALA A 152 12.22 15.49 10.03
N GLU A 153 12.85 15.85 11.13
CA GLU A 153 13.05 17.23 11.56
C GLU A 153 14.54 17.56 11.65
N ARG A 154 14.93 18.72 11.14
CA ARG A 154 16.27 19.29 11.31
C ARG A 154 16.12 20.74 11.75
N ASP A 155 16.85 21.14 12.79
CA ASP A 155 16.80 22.49 13.36
C ASP A 155 15.36 22.98 13.68
N GLY A 156 14.53 22.07 14.20
CA GLY A 156 13.12 22.35 14.53
C GLY A 156 12.18 22.48 13.33
N ARG A 157 12.65 22.24 12.11
CA ARG A 157 11.85 22.28 10.88
C ARG A 157 11.66 20.89 10.30
N ALA A 158 10.44 20.57 9.88
CA ALA A 158 10.17 19.35 9.14
C ALA A 158 10.77 19.43 7.72
N VAL A 159 11.55 18.42 7.34
CA VAL A 159 12.26 18.37 6.04
C VAL A 159 11.77 17.25 5.13
N ALA A 160 11.20 16.19 5.71
CA ALA A 160 10.61 15.06 4.99
C ALA A 160 9.56 14.35 5.83
N GLY A 161 8.61 13.66 5.20
CA GLY A 161 7.56 12.95 5.90
C GLY A 161 6.89 11.83 5.10
N ALA A 162 6.51 10.76 5.81
CA ALA A 162 5.72 9.64 5.32
C ALA A 162 4.39 9.55 6.08
N LEU A 163 3.28 9.66 5.33
CA LEU A 163 1.93 9.50 5.84
C LEU A 163 1.43 8.07 5.58
N ASN A 164 1.03 7.41 6.65
CA ASN A 164 0.42 6.09 6.65
C ASN A 164 -0.93 6.14 7.37
N PHE A 165 -1.85 5.26 6.96
CA PHE A 165 -3.11 5.03 7.67
C PHE A 165 -3.05 3.70 8.42
N ILE A 166 -3.53 3.69 9.65
CA ILE A 166 -3.59 2.54 10.53
C ILE A 166 -4.91 1.82 10.25
N GLY A 167 -4.82 0.59 9.75
CA GLY A 167 -5.96 -0.30 9.61
C GLY A 167 -6.09 -1.25 10.80
N ARG A 168 -7.11 -2.11 10.74
CA ARG A 168 -7.32 -3.16 11.75
C ARG A 168 -6.14 -4.14 11.85
N ASP A 169 -5.59 -4.53 10.70
CA ASP A 169 -4.59 -5.60 10.58
C ASP A 169 -3.34 -5.17 9.78
N ALA A 170 -3.38 -3.98 9.18
CA ALA A 170 -2.37 -3.51 8.26
C ALA A 170 -2.06 -2.02 8.43
N LEU A 171 -0.81 -1.65 8.18
CA LEU A 171 -0.39 -0.27 8.02
C LEU A 171 -0.33 0.07 6.52
N PHE A 172 -1.02 1.13 6.12
CA PHE A 172 -1.17 1.52 4.73
C PHE A 172 -0.31 2.74 4.39
N GLY A 173 0.85 2.53 3.75
CA GLY A 173 1.65 3.64 3.24
C GLY A 173 0.95 4.34 2.07
N ARG A 174 0.89 5.68 2.09
CA ARG A 174 0.21 6.46 1.05
C ARG A 174 1.05 7.55 0.44
N TYR A 175 1.51 8.50 1.25
CA TYR A 175 2.16 9.69 0.74
C TYR A 175 3.53 9.87 1.37
N TRP A 176 4.51 10.12 0.52
CA TRP A 176 5.86 10.51 0.89
C TRP A 176 6.17 11.83 0.23
N GLY A 177 6.92 12.67 0.93
CA GLY A 177 7.66 13.73 0.27
C GLY A 177 8.71 14.35 1.15
N CYS A 178 9.49 15.24 0.55
CA CYS A 178 10.52 16.00 1.23
C CYS A 178 10.76 17.31 0.50
N ILE A 179 11.17 18.33 1.24
CA ILE A 179 11.72 19.58 0.71
C ILE A 179 13.25 19.59 0.73
N GLU A 180 13.87 18.61 1.40
CA GLU A 180 15.31 18.38 1.38
C GLU A 180 15.61 16.94 0.96
N GLN A 181 16.60 16.77 0.08
CA GLN A 181 17.06 15.45 -0.33
C GLN A 181 18.19 14.98 0.59
N HIS A 182 17.97 13.83 1.21
CA HIS A 182 18.94 13.15 2.08
C HIS A 182 19.01 11.68 1.70
N ASP A 183 20.23 11.16 1.62
CA ASP A 183 20.45 9.77 1.24
C ASP A 183 19.75 8.80 2.19
N CYS A 184 19.09 7.79 1.60
CA CYS A 184 18.36 6.74 2.32
C CYS A 184 17.20 7.19 3.21
N LEU A 185 16.91 8.50 3.34
CA LEU A 185 15.87 9.01 4.23
C LEU A 185 14.47 8.51 3.82
N HIS A 186 14.21 8.42 2.51
CA HIS A 186 12.99 7.79 1.99
C HIS A 186 12.82 6.35 2.49
N PHE A 187 13.89 5.56 2.55
CA PHE A 187 13.80 4.18 3.01
C PHE A 187 13.58 4.09 4.53
N GLU A 188 14.26 4.96 5.29
CA GLU A 188 14.07 5.04 6.74
C GLU A 188 12.63 5.37 7.08
N LEU A 189 12.05 6.42 6.48
CA LEU A 189 10.73 6.91 6.86
C LEU A 189 9.59 6.07 6.27
N CYS A 190 9.68 5.66 4.99
CA CYS A 190 8.59 4.94 4.33
C CYS A 190 8.56 3.44 4.63
N TYR A 191 9.71 2.84 4.98
CA TYR A 191 9.81 1.38 5.10
C TYR A 191 10.25 0.94 6.49
N TYR A 192 11.42 1.37 6.95
CA TYR A 192 12.00 0.80 8.17
C TYR A 192 11.24 1.23 9.43
N ARG A 193 10.87 2.51 9.55
CA ARG A 193 10.04 2.99 10.66
C ARG A 193 8.62 2.44 10.61
N ALA A 194 8.05 2.27 9.42
CA ALA A 194 6.74 1.64 9.25
C ALA A 194 6.75 0.17 9.73
N ILE A 195 7.76 -0.61 9.36
CA ILE A 195 7.94 -2.00 9.81
C ILE A 195 8.14 -2.05 11.33
N GLU A 196 9.05 -1.23 11.86
CA GLU A 196 9.35 -1.18 13.30
C GLU A 196 8.10 -0.84 14.13
N TRP A 197 7.30 0.11 13.65
CA TRP A 197 6.03 0.45 14.29
C TRP A 197 5.00 -0.69 14.19
N ALA A 198 4.87 -1.33 13.01
CA ALA A 198 3.96 -2.45 12.82
C ALA A 198 4.31 -3.67 13.70
N ILE A 199 5.60 -3.95 13.91
CA ILE A 199 6.08 -4.97 14.85
C ILE A 199 5.62 -4.63 16.28
N ALA A 200 5.92 -3.41 16.73
CA ALA A 200 5.60 -2.96 18.08
C ALA A 200 4.08 -2.99 18.38
N HIS A 201 3.25 -2.75 17.37
CA HIS A 201 1.79 -2.74 17.49
C HIS A 201 1.13 -4.04 17.03
N ARG A 202 1.92 -5.08 16.77
CA ARG A 202 1.46 -6.42 16.35
C ARG A 202 0.52 -6.40 15.13
N LEU A 203 0.73 -5.46 14.21
CA LEU A 203 0.04 -5.48 12.92
C LEU A 203 0.60 -6.63 12.07
N ALA A 204 -0.29 -7.26 11.30
CA ALA A 204 0.04 -8.42 10.49
C ALA A 204 0.85 -8.03 9.24
N ARG A 205 0.62 -6.84 8.67
CA ARG A 205 1.35 -6.39 7.48
C ARG A 205 1.54 -4.88 7.35
N VAL A 206 2.48 -4.50 6.49
CA VAL A 206 2.65 -3.13 5.98
C VAL A 206 2.51 -3.15 4.47
N GLU A 207 1.60 -2.35 3.92
CA GLU A 207 1.36 -2.23 2.49
C GLU A 207 2.06 -0.99 1.92
N ALA A 208 3.11 -1.20 1.13
CA ALA A 208 3.91 -0.13 0.54
C ALA A 208 3.43 0.31 -0.86
N GLY A 209 2.29 -0.20 -1.33
CA GLY A 209 1.72 0.07 -2.65
C GLY A 209 2.43 -0.65 -3.80
N ALA A 210 2.15 -0.21 -5.05
CA ALA A 210 2.50 -0.93 -6.29
C ALA A 210 3.91 -0.67 -6.86
N GLN A 211 4.63 0.35 -6.38
CA GLN A 211 5.87 0.79 -7.05
C GLN A 211 7.12 -0.01 -6.66
N GLY A 212 7.79 -0.62 -7.64
CA GLY A 212 9.24 -0.78 -7.70
C GLY A 212 9.86 -2.01 -7.01
N PRO A 213 10.71 -2.78 -7.72
CA PRO A 213 11.45 -3.93 -7.18
C PRO A 213 12.40 -3.60 -6.03
N HIS A 214 12.74 -2.32 -5.81
CA HIS A 214 13.60 -1.90 -4.70
C HIS A 214 13.03 -2.28 -3.32
N LYS A 215 11.73 -2.50 -3.21
CA LYS A 215 11.06 -2.95 -1.99
C LYS A 215 11.44 -4.38 -1.58
N LEU A 216 11.76 -5.25 -2.54
CA LEU A 216 12.25 -6.60 -2.28
C LEU A 216 13.48 -6.58 -1.39
N ALA A 217 14.44 -5.70 -1.68
CA ALA A 217 15.67 -5.61 -0.90
C ALA A 217 15.45 -5.24 0.58
N ARG A 218 14.24 -4.80 0.93
CA ARG A 218 13.83 -4.26 2.23
C ARG A 218 12.82 -5.14 2.96
N GLY A 219 12.55 -6.34 2.41
CA GLY A 219 11.70 -7.35 3.05
C GLY A 219 10.23 -7.34 2.60
N TYR A 220 9.84 -6.48 1.65
CA TYR A 220 8.49 -6.52 1.08
C TYR A 220 8.45 -7.50 -0.09
N LEU A 221 7.44 -8.36 -0.11
CA LEU A 221 7.23 -9.36 -1.16
C LEU A 221 6.12 -8.91 -2.11
N PRO A 222 6.17 -9.32 -3.38
CA PRO A 222 5.08 -9.05 -4.32
C PRO A 222 3.84 -9.83 -3.87
N VAL A 223 2.69 -9.18 -3.94
CA VAL A 223 1.38 -9.74 -3.62
C VAL A 223 0.43 -9.39 -4.75
N ALA A 224 -0.26 -10.41 -5.28
CA ALA A 224 -1.31 -10.21 -6.26
C ALA A 224 -2.50 -9.49 -5.61
N THR A 225 -3.03 -8.49 -6.30
CA THR A 225 -4.23 -7.76 -5.87
C THR A 225 -5.31 -7.91 -6.92
N HIS A 226 -6.54 -8.12 -6.48
CA HIS A 226 -7.66 -8.38 -7.37
C HIS A 226 -8.56 -7.14 -7.45
N SER A 227 -9.01 -6.83 -8.66
CA SER A 227 -10.13 -5.92 -8.86
C SER A 227 -11.04 -6.43 -9.95
N VAL A 228 -12.34 -6.15 -9.81
CA VAL A 228 -13.34 -6.54 -10.80
C VAL A 228 -14.15 -5.35 -11.27
N HIS A 229 -14.45 -5.35 -12.55
CA HIS A 229 -15.01 -4.20 -13.24
C HIS A 229 -16.21 -4.62 -14.09
N TRP A 230 -17.37 -4.04 -13.79
CA TRP A 230 -18.50 -4.02 -14.71
C TRP A 230 -18.42 -2.72 -15.53
N ILE A 231 -18.63 -2.83 -16.83
CA ILE A 231 -18.61 -1.71 -17.77
C ILE A 231 -19.82 -1.86 -18.66
N GLY A 232 -20.65 -0.82 -18.73
CA GLY A 232 -21.91 -0.82 -19.45
C GLY A 232 -21.74 -0.73 -20.97
N ASP A 233 -20.84 0.13 -21.44
CA ASP A 233 -20.58 0.28 -22.88
C ASP A 233 -19.82 -0.94 -23.46
N PRO A 234 -20.38 -1.66 -24.45
CA PRO A 234 -19.75 -2.86 -25.00
C PRO A 234 -18.40 -2.61 -25.69
N GLY A 235 -18.24 -1.45 -26.34
CA GLY A 235 -17.02 -1.11 -27.06
C GLY A 235 -15.85 -0.87 -26.10
N PHE A 236 -16.09 -0.04 -25.09
CA PHE A 236 -15.13 0.26 -24.03
C PHE A 236 -14.83 -0.99 -23.19
N ARG A 237 -15.85 -1.78 -22.87
CA ARG A 237 -15.70 -3.05 -22.17
C ARG A 237 -14.74 -4.00 -22.89
N ARG A 238 -14.86 -4.14 -24.21
CA ARG A 238 -13.95 -4.97 -25.02
C ARG A 238 -12.52 -4.45 -24.95
N ALA A 239 -12.31 -3.15 -25.16
CA ALA A 239 -10.98 -2.55 -25.09
C ALA A 239 -10.30 -2.74 -23.71
N VAL A 240 -11.06 -2.58 -22.62
CA VAL A 240 -10.55 -2.82 -21.27
C VAL A 240 -10.26 -4.30 -21.03
N ALA A 241 -11.12 -5.21 -21.50
CA ALA A 241 -10.89 -6.64 -21.36
C ALA A 241 -9.63 -7.12 -22.09
N GLU A 242 -9.40 -6.61 -23.32
CA GLU A 242 -8.19 -6.90 -24.11
C GLU A 242 -6.93 -6.39 -23.39
N PHE A 243 -6.96 -5.15 -22.87
CA PHE A 243 -5.84 -4.59 -22.09
C PHE A 243 -5.54 -5.43 -20.84
N VAL A 244 -6.57 -5.80 -20.07
CA VAL A 244 -6.42 -6.56 -18.82
C VAL A 244 -5.90 -7.98 -19.08
N ALA A 245 -6.27 -8.60 -20.19
CA ALA A 245 -5.74 -9.90 -20.58
C ALA A 245 -4.22 -9.84 -20.85
N ALA A 246 -3.76 -8.85 -21.62
CA ALA A 246 -2.34 -8.64 -21.88
C ALA A 246 -1.55 -8.28 -20.59
N GLU A 247 -2.13 -7.44 -19.73
CA GLU A 247 -1.49 -7.05 -18.47
C GLU A 247 -1.29 -8.24 -17.52
N ARG A 248 -2.24 -9.19 -17.49
CA ARG A 248 -2.15 -10.39 -16.63
C ARG A 248 -0.91 -11.22 -16.95
N GLU A 249 -0.63 -11.48 -18.23
CA GLU A 249 0.54 -12.25 -18.64
C GLU A 249 1.83 -11.62 -18.11
N MET A 250 1.96 -10.29 -18.19
CA MET A 250 3.11 -9.55 -17.69
C MET A 250 3.23 -9.62 -16.15
N VAL A 251 2.12 -9.47 -15.43
CA VAL A 251 2.09 -9.49 -13.96
C VAL A 251 2.44 -10.88 -13.44
N ASP A 252 1.94 -11.94 -14.07
CA ASP A 252 2.21 -13.32 -13.67
C ASP A 252 3.69 -13.69 -13.89
N GLU A 253 4.27 -13.29 -15.04
CA GLU A 253 5.70 -13.46 -15.30
C GLU A 253 6.58 -12.68 -14.30
N GLU A 254 6.24 -11.42 -14.03
CA GLU A 254 6.99 -10.59 -13.08
C GLU A 254 6.90 -11.16 -11.66
N ASN A 255 5.71 -11.58 -11.21
CA ASN A 255 5.54 -12.24 -9.91
C ASN A 255 6.40 -13.49 -9.78
N ALA A 256 6.41 -14.36 -10.78
CA ALA A 256 7.19 -15.60 -10.77
C ALA A 256 8.71 -15.32 -10.65
N ILE A 257 9.20 -14.28 -11.32
CA ILE A 257 10.61 -13.86 -11.25
C ILE A 257 10.93 -13.27 -9.86
N LEU A 258 10.10 -12.36 -9.36
CA LEU A 258 10.36 -11.65 -8.11
C LEU A 258 10.28 -12.58 -6.89
N THR A 259 9.39 -13.57 -6.90
CA THR A 259 9.30 -14.61 -5.86
C THR A 259 10.61 -15.40 -5.77
N ARG A 260 11.23 -15.75 -6.91
CA ARG A 260 12.54 -16.43 -6.93
C ARG A 260 13.69 -15.54 -6.43
N LEU A 261 13.57 -14.22 -6.57
CA LEU A 261 14.56 -13.23 -6.12
C LEU A 261 14.32 -12.74 -4.68
N GLY A 262 13.44 -13.39 -3.93
CA GLY A 262 13.02 -12.99 -2.59
C GLY A 262 14.19 -12.71 -1.62
N PRO A 263 14.03 -11.78 -0.67
CA PRO A 263 15.14 -11.30 0.18
C PRO A 263 15.50 -12.23 1.35
N PHE A 264 14.66 -13.24 1.60
CA PHE A 264 14.75 -14.14 2.75
C PHE A 264 15.75 -15.28 2.49
N ARG A 265 16.31 -15.84 3.56
CA ARG A 265 17.25 -16.98 3.47
C ARG A 265 16.60 -18.25 2.92
N ARG A 266 15.30 -18.42 3.17
CA ARG A 266 14.44 -19.43 2.59
C ARG A 266 13.36 -18.72 1.80
N THR A 267 13.07 -19.17 0.58
CA THR A 267 11.91 -18.70 -0.17
C THR A 267 10.65 -19.04 0.62
N PRO A 268 9.84 -18.04 1.03
CA PRO A 268 8.57 -18.31 1.68
C PRO A 268 7.61 -19.00 0.70
N THR A 269 6.73 -19.87 1.18
CA THR A 269 5.66 -20.42 0.34
C THR A 269 4.61 -19.35 0.04
N GLU A 270 3.82 -19.50 -1.02
CA GLU A 270 2.71 -18.57 -1.34
C GLU A 270 1.71 -18.47 -0.18
N GLU A 271 1.41 -19.59 0.49
CA GLU A 271 0.59 -19.58 1.71
C GLU A 271 1.20 -18.78 2.88
N GLU A 272 2.52 -18.69 2.98
CA GLU A 272 3.22 -17.86 4.00
C GLU A 272 3.26 -16.37 3.62
N ILE A 273 2.93 -16.03 2.37
CA ILE A 273 2.82 -14.67 1.85
C ILE A 273 1.36 -14.20 1.92
N GLU A 274 0.39 -15.09 1.73
CA GLU A 274 -1.04 -14.76 1.74
C GLU A 274 -1.68 -14.76 3.13
N ARG A 275 -1.05 -15.39 4.13
CA ARG A 275 -1.45 -15.37 5.55
C ARG A 275 -0.92 -14.14 6.29
#